data_AF-A0A2N0WQ24-F1
#
_entry.id   AF-A0A2N0WQ24-F1
#
_cell.length_a   1.000
_cell.length_b   1.000
_cell.length_c   1.000
_cell.angle_alpha   90.00
_cell.angle_beta   90.00
_cell.angle_gamma   90.00
#
_symmetry.space_group_name_H-M   'P 1'
#
loop_
_entity.id
_entity.type
_entity.pdbx_description
1 polymer ?
#
loop_
_entity_poly.entity_id
_entity_poly.type
_entity_poly.pdbx_seq_one_letter_code
_entity_poly.pdbx_strand_id
1 'polypeptide(L)' 'MNTEQVEAILTLANNKLSQHPEYESWMCFDGADVSPHGKIIPTFKTKDGKSGFLDEKYPVYQKVWIETASELNL' A
#
# COMPACT_ATOMS: atom_id res chain seq x y z
N MET A 1 10.59 12.60 1.44
CA MET A 1 10.77 11.24 0.89
C MET A 1 11.21 11.39 -0.56
N ASN A 2 12.26 10.69 -0.97
CA ASN A 2 12.69 10.67 -2.37
C ASN A 2 11.96 9.54 -3.13
N THR A 3 11.96 9.60 -4.47
CA THR A 3 11.26 8.63 -5.33
C THR A 3 11.70 7.19 -5.07
N GLU A 4 12.98 6.98 -4.78
CA GLU A 4 13.55 5.66 -4.47
C GLU A 4 12.98 5.05 -3.18
N GLN A 5 12.75 5.85 -2.13
CA GLN A 5 12.11 5.39 -0.90
C GLN A 5 10.65 4.98 -1.13
N VAL A 6 9.94 5.71 -1.99
CA VAL A 6 8.56 5.38 -2.38
C VAL A 6 8.53 4.04 -3.10
N GLU A 7 9.40 3.83 -4.08
CA GLU A 7 9.48 2.56 -4.84
C GLU A 7 9.85 1.36 -3.95
N ALA A 8 10.77 1.56 -2.99
CA ALA A 8 11.15 0.53 -2.03
C ALA A 8 9.96 0.12 -1.14
N ILE A 9 9.23 1.10 -0.58
CA ILE A 9 7.99 0.85 0.17
C ILE A 9 6.98 0.09 -0.71
N LEU A 10 6.75 0.55 -1.94
CA LEU A 10 5.72 -0.02 -2.82
C LEU A 10 6.02 -1.47 -3.18
N THR A 11 7.28 -1.77 -3.46
CA THR A 11 7.74 -3.12 -3.80
C THR A 11 7.53 -4.06 -2.62
N LEU A 12 7.96 -3.64 -1.42
CA LEU A 12 7.85 -4.46 -0.22
C LEU A 12 6.39 -4.64 0.21
N ALA A 13 5.60 -3.55 0.21
CA ALA A 13 4.20 -3.57 0.59
C ALA A 13 3.37 -4.46 -0.35
N ASN A 14 3.58 -4.39 -1.67
CA ASN A 14 2.90 -5.27 -2.62
C ASN A 14 3.33 -6.73 -2.48
N ASN A 15 4.61 -7.00 -2.19
CA ASN A 15 5.08 -8.36 -1.95
C ASN A 15 4.40 -8.96 -0.70
N LYS A 16 4.41 -8.24 0.43
CA LYS A 16 3.72 -8.66 1.66
C LYS A 16 2.24 -8.86 1.43
N LEU A 17 1.61 -7.89 0.78
CA LEU A 17 0.20 -7.96 0.45
C LEU A 17 -0.09 -9.23 -0.35
N SER A 18 0.75 -9.59 -1.33
CA SER A 18 0.56 -10.81 -2.12
C SER A 18 0.62 -12.13 -1.35
N GLN A 19 1.16 -12.10 -0.12
CA GLN A 19 1.21 -13.25 0.79
C GLN A 19 0.02 -13.30 1.76
N HIS A 20 -0.83 -12.27 1.81
CA HIS A 20 -2.02 -12.29 2.66
C HIS A 20 -3.14 -13.14 2.04
N PRO A 21 -3.87 -13.95 2.84
CA PRO A 21 -4.98 -14.77 2.33
C PRO A 21 -6.15 -13.94 1.81
N GLU A 22 -6.29 -12.71 2.30
CA GLU A 22 -7.34 -11.75 1.91
C GLU A 22 -6.92 -10.88 0.71
N TYR A 23 -5.72 -11.12 0.16
CA TYR A 23 -5.22 -10.40 -1.00
C TYR A 23 -6.06 -10.64 -2.23
N GLU A 24 -6.30 -9.55 -2.95
CA GLU A 24 -6.92 -9.61 -4.25
C GLU A 24 -5.93 -9.18 -5.32
N SER A 25 -5.64 -10.10 -6.25
CA SER A 25 -4.70 -9.88 -7.36
C SER A 25 -5.06 -8.70 -8.26
N TRP A 26 -6.34 -8.31 -8.25
CA TRP A 26 -6.89 -7.16 -8.97
C TRP A 26 -6.58 -5.82 -8.30
N MET A 27 -5.98 -5.80 -7.11
CA MET A 27 -5.67 -4.58 -6.35
C MET A 27 -4.22 -4.55 -5.86
N CYS A 28 -3.54 -3.41 -6.02
CA CYS A 28 -2.18 -3.22 -5.53
C CYS A 28 -1.92 -1.78 -5.11
N PHE A 29 -0.88 -1.56 -4.29
CA PHE A 29 -0.34 -0.23 -4.05
C PHE A 29 0.30 0.30 -5.35
N ASP A 30 0.02 1.56 -5.69
CA ASP A 30 0.54 2.21 -6.91
C ASP A 30 1.38 3.45 -6.61
N GLY A 31 1.26 3.98 -5.39
CA GLY A 31 1.93 5.21 -5.00
C GLY A 31 1.79 5.49 -3.52
N ALA A 32 2.33 6.64 -3.14
CA ALA A 32 2.21 7.18 -1.80
C ALA A 32 2.11 8.71 -1.89
N ASP A 33 1.11 9.28 -1.24
CA ASP A 33 1.03 10.72 -1.02
C ASP A 33 1.67 11.07 0.32
N VAL A 34 2.50 12.11 0.32
CA VAL A 34 3.07 12.67 1.55
C VAL A 34 2.24 13.88 1.94
N SER A 35 1.49 13.76 3.03
CA SER A 35 0.73 14.88 3.56
C SER A 35 1.66 16.02 4.04
N PRO A 36 1.18 17.26 4.13
CA PRO A 36 1.96 18.40 4.63
C PRO A 36 2.54 18.20 6.05
N HIS A 37 1.98 17.28 6.84
CA HIS A 37 2.43 16.93 8.19
C HIS A 37 3.45 15.79 8.21
N GLY A 38 3.94 15.33 7.05
CA GLY A 38 4.89 14.24 6.91
C GLY A 38 4.27 12.84 6.95
N LYS A 39 2.95 12.71 7.17
CA LYS A 39 2.27 11.41 7.11
C LYS A 39 2.25 10.88 5.68
N ILE A 40 2.71 9.64 5.50
CA ILE A 40 2.72 8.93 4.22
C ILE A 40 1.42 8.13 4.09
N ILE A 41 0.66 8.38 3.03
CA ILE A 41 -0.65 7.79 2.76
C ILE A 41 -0.54 6.94 1.49
N PRO A 42 -0.86 5.65 1.52
CA PRO A 42 -0.81 4.81 0.33
C PRO A 42 -1.87 5.22 -0.68
N THR A 43 -1.53 5.13 -1.96
CA THR A 43 -2.50 5.15 -3.06
C THR A 43 -2.61 3.77 -3.67
N PHE A 44 -3.81 3.45 -4.16
CA PHE A 44 -4.15 2.13 -4.65
C PHE A 44 -4.65 2.21 -6.09
N LYS A 45 -4.36 1.19 -6.90
CA LYS A 45 -4.98 1.01 -8.21
C LYS A 45 -5.66 -0.33 -8.33
N THR A 46 -6.74 -0.33 -9.09
CA THR A 46 -7.46 -1.53 -9.50
C THR A 46 -6.97 -1.91 -10.90
N LYS A 47 -6.32 -3.07 -11.05
CA LYS A 47 -5.79 -3.53 -12.33
C LYS A 47 -6.89 -3.82 -13.35
N ASP A 48 -8.04 -4.28 -12.86
CA ASP A 48 -9.18 -4.70 -13.69
C ASP A 48 -10.28 -3.64 -13.81
N GLY A 49 -10.01 -2.39 -13.40
CA GLY A 49 -11.01 -1.30 -13.44
C GLY A 49 -12.21 -1.48 -12.51
N LYS A 50 -12.17 -2.47 -11.59
CA LYS A 50 -13.21 -2.70 -10.60
C LYS A 50 -13.18 -1.59 -9.54
N SER A 51 -14.16 -0.69 -9.54
CA SER A 51 -14.36 0.23 -8.42
C SER A 51 -15.17 -0.47 -7.34
N GLY A 52 -14.55 -0.75 -6.21
CA GLY A 52 -15.23 -1.49 -5.14
C GLY A 52 -14.21 -1.85 -4.10
N PHE A 53 -13.68 -0.82 -3.45
CA PHE A 53 -12.90 -1.07 -2.27
C PHE A 53 -13.86 -1.49 -1.16
N LEU A 54 -13.94 -2.79 -0.89
CA LEU A 54 -14.77 -3.30 0.19
C LEU A 54 -14.12 -2.90 1.51
N ASP A 55 -14.87 -2.17 2.36
CA ASP A 55 -14.40 -1.67 3.66
C ASP A 55 -13.78 -2.77 4.52
N GLU A 56 -14.25 -4.01 4.39
CA GLU A 56 -13.76 -5.17 5.15
C GLU A 56 -12.28 -5.49 4.87
N LYS A 57 -11.76 -5.12 3.69
CA LYS A 57 -10.35 -5.39 3.30
C LYS A 57 -9.42 -4.21 3.50
N TYR A 58 -9.95 -3.01 3.78
CA TYR A 58 -9.13 -1.84 4.17
C TYR A 58 -8.14 -2.09 5.28
N PRO A 59 -8.56 -2.73 6.38
CA PRO A 59 -7.67 -2.91 7.51
C PRO A 59 -6.43 -3.71 7.14
N VAL A 60 -6.55 -4.73 6.27
CA VAL A 60 -5.41 -5.55 5.83
C VAL A 60 -4.42 -4.73 5.02
N TYR A 61 -4.91 -3.99 4.03
CA TYR A 61 -4.07 -3.16 3.17
C TYR A 61 -3.40 -2.04 3.98
N GLN A 62 -4.14 -1.40 4.88
CA GLN A 62 -3.60 -0.37 5.76
C GLN A 62 -2.57 -0.95 6.75
N LYS A 63 -2.79 -2.15 7.28
CA LYS A 63 -1.85 -2.84 8.15
C LYS A 63 -0.55 -3.16 7.44
N VAL A 64 -0.61 -3.76 6.24
CA VAL A 64 0.57 -4.04 5.42
C VAL A 64 1.37 -2.77 5.14
N TRP A 65 0.70 -1.65 4.87
CA TRP A 65 1.35 -0.36 4.67
C TRP A 65 2.12 0.10 5.91
N ILE A 66 1.45 0.11 7.07
CA ILE A 66 2.04 0.56 8.34
C ILE A 66 3.24 -0.31 8.73
N GLU A 67 3.12 -1.64 8.59
CA GLU A 67 4.21 -2.58 8.85
C GLU A 67 5.41 -2.32 7.92
N THR A 68 5.14 -2.07 6.64
CA THR A 68 6.18 -1.79 5.65
C THR A 68 6.89 -0.45 5.91
N ALA A 69 6.14 0.61 6.22
CA ALA A 69 6.73 1.91 6.56
C ALA A 69 7.59 1.82 7.83
N SER A 70 7.09 1.11 8.85
CA SER A 70 7.82 0.90 10.11
C SER A 70 9.13 0.13 9.91
N GLU A 71 9.13 -0.93 9.09
CA GLU A 71 10.35 -1.72 8.79
C GLU A 71 11.41 -0.92 8.03
N LEU A 72 10.98 0.04 7.22
CA LEU A 72 11.88 0.92 6.46
C LEU A 72 12.26 2.18 7.26
N ASN A 73 11.80 2.29 8.51
CA ASN A 73 12.08 3.40 9.43
C ASN A 73 11.60 4.75 8.86
N LEU A 74 10.42 4.75 8.23
CA LEU A 74 9.78 5.88 7.54
C LEU A 74 8.53 6.39 8.28
#